data_AF-A0A0M3TBQ4-F1
#
_entry.id   AF-A0A0M3TBQ4-F1
#
_cell.length_a   1.000
_cell.length_b   1.000
_cell.length_c   1.000
_cell.angle_alpha   90.00
_cell.angle_beta   90.00
_cell.angle_gamma   90.00
#
_symmetry.space_group_name_H-M   'P 1'
#
loop_
_entity.id
_entity.type
_entity.pdbx_description
1 polymer ?
#
loop_
_entity_poly.entity_id
_entity_poly.type
_entity_poly.pdbx_seq_one_letter_code
_entity_poly.pdbx_strand_id
1 'polypeptide(L)'
;MLDFIYYPISWILWAWHKAFSWLLGAVGLPVDSSPNLSGLAWALAIMFLTVTVRLILLYPMVKQIRTTQKMSELQPQIKAIQKKYANDRQRMSMEMSKLQKENGVNMAMGCLPMLVQIPVFIGLFHVLRMFNKMGDGAGGMGFTAEQTRNSGNYFFKPNEVQSFLDARLFGAPLSGYISQPKDQYAAFYPLGVYHPEDAHSLFVAILCVTIPMLLISAVATHFNARMSINRQTAAAAANPQANVMNKMMLWFFPIMILGTGVMWHVGLLTYMLTNNIWTFCQQYFLYKKMDKEKLEAKEKLEEARAANAPRPGVKPKRDKHGKVIVVEQPKAVETAVAEKKLSAFSGLFKMKGDGAAATGASDSADAAAGSVGDSDGAAAGSAASDNASGAAGKGGAAKAAASSASAGVGAKSSAAGSVESVDADAKAQRQAAQRARQHANKNRKGKKKKKR
;
A
#
# COMPACT_ATOMS: atom_id res chain seq x y z
N MET A 1 2.37 9.85 -19.49
CA MET A 1 2.53 10.70 -18.28
C MET A 1 3.08 9.96 -17.05
N LEU A 2 3.09 8.61 -17.00
CA LEU A 2 3.81 7.84 -15.94
C LEU A 2 5.03 7.08 -16.51
N ASP A 3 5.53 7.51 -17.67
CA ASP A 3 6.61 6.85 -18.40
C ASP A 3 7.90 6.81 -17.57
N PHE A 4 8.13 7.82 -16.72
CA PHE A 4 9.25 7.84 -15.75
C PHE A 4 9.27 6.62 -14.81
N ILE A 5 8.12 6.01 -14.52
CA ILE A 5 8.03 4.79 -13.69
C ILE A 5 8.14 3.54 -14.57
N TYR A 6 7.54 3.56 -15.76
CA TYR A 6 7.45 2.40 -16.65
C TYR A 6 8.79 2.06 -17.29
N TYR A 7 9.58 3.05 -17.70
CA TYR A 7 10.89 2.83 -18.32
C TYR A 7 11.87 2.11 -17.37
N PRO A 8 12.12 2.57 -16.13
CA PRO A 8 13.00 1.87 -15.20
C PRO A 8 12.54 0.45 -14.89
N ILE A 9 11.23 0.24 -14.68
CA ILE A 9 10.69 -1.10 -14.39
C ILE A 9 10.88 -2.03 -15.59
N SER A 10 10.59 -1.55 -16.80
CA SER A 10 10.80 -2.31 -18.04
C SER A 10 12.27 -2.64 -18.26
N TRP A 11 13.18 -1.71 -17.95
CA TRP A 11 14.63 -1.92 -18.07
C TRP A 11 15.15 -2.98 -17.09
N ILE A 12 14.74 -2.91 -15.82
CA ILE A 12 15.14 -3.90 -14.81
C ILE A 12 14.58 -5.28 -15.19
N LEU A 13 13.31 -5.33 -15.63
CA LEU A 13 12.69 -6.59 -16.08
C LEU A 13 13.45 -7.17 -17.29
N TRP A 14 13.79 -6.33 -18.26
CA TRP A 14 14.59 -6.70 -19.42
C TRP A 14 15.97 -7.25 -19.04
N ALA A 15 16.67 -6.56 -18.13
CA ALA A 15 17.99 -6.96 -17.66
C ALA A 15 17.96 -8.34 -16.98
N TRP A 16 16.97 -8.58 -16.11
CA TRP A 16 16.81 -9.89 -15.48
C TRP A 16 16.39 -10.97 -16.47
N HIS A 17 15.52 -10.66 -17.43
CA HIS A 17 15.16 -11.62 -18.47
C HIS A 17 16.39 -12.04 -19.27
N LYS A 18 17.22 -11.10 -19.73
CA LYS A 18 18.49 -11.41 -20.41
C LYS A 18 19.42 -12.25 -19.54
N ALA A 19 19.55 -11.91 -18.26
CA ALA A 19 20.38 -12.67 -17.34
C ALA A 19 19.89 -14.13 -17.19
N PHE A 20 18.58 -14.36 -17.08
CA PHE A 20 18.02 -15.71 -16.96
C PHE A 20 18.00 -16.48 -18.27
N SER A 21 17.72 -15.84 -19.41
CA SER A 21 17.84 -16.50 -20.71
C SER A 21 19.27 -16.95 -20.97
N TRP A 22 20.25 -16.09 -20.64
CA TRP A 22 21.67 -16.45 -20.73
C TRP A 22 22.05 -17.55 -19.75
N LEU A 23 21.62 -17.46 -18.48
CA LEU A 23 21.92 -18.45 -17.45
C LEU A 23 21.34 -19.83 -17.78
N LEU A 24 20.06 -19.90 -18.16
CA LEU A 24 19.40 -21.15 -18.51
C LEU A 24 19.95 -21.71 -19.83
N GLY A 25 20.29 -20.85 -20.80
CA GLY A 25 20.99 -21.25 -22.02
C GLY A 25 22.40 -21.80 -21.75
N ALA A 26 23.14 -21.20 -20.82
CA ALA A 26 24.46 -21.68 -20.39
C ALA A 26 24.39 -23.05 -19.69
N VAL A 27 23.26 -23.37 -19.05
CA VAL A 27 22.96 -24.70 -18.46
C VAL A 27 22.52 -25.72 -19.54
N GLY A 28 22.46 -25.32 -20.81
CA GLY A 28 22.11 -26.19 -21.94
C GLY A 28 20.60 -26.38 -22.16
N LEU A 29 19.77 -25.54 -21.54
CA LEU A 29 18.31 -25.60 -21.72
C LEU A 29 17.88 -24.81 -22.96
N PRO A 30 17.00 -25.35 -23.83
CA PRO A 30 16.55 -24.67 -25.05
C PRO A 30 15.47 -23.62 -24.73
N VAL A 31 15.86 -22.52 -24.09
CA VAL A 31 14.95 -21.43 -23.65
C VAL A 31 14.25 -20.76 -24.84
N ASP A 32 14.98 -20.55 -25.94
CA ASP A 32 14.46 -19.82 -27.11
C ASP A 32 13.45 -20.64 -27.92
N SER A 33 13.56 -21.98 -27.89
CA SER A 33 12.71 -22.88 -28.67
C SER A 33 11.53 -23.44 -27.86
N SER A 34 11.60 -23.41 -26.53
CA SER A 34 10.56 -23.97 -25.65
C SER A 34 9.71 -22.87 -25.02
N PRO A 35 8.40 -22.79 -25.35
CA PRO A 35 7.48 -21.82 -24.75
C PRO A 35 7.46 -21.87 -23.22
N ASN A 36 7.59 -23.07 -22.64
CA ASN A 36 7.54 -23.27 -21.19
C ASN A 36 8.81 -22.77 -20.48
N LEU A 37 9.98 -22.99 -21.08
CA LEU A 37 11.26 -22.52 -20.52
C LEU A 37 11.43 -21.01 -20.69
N SER A 38 11.00 -20.47 -21.84
CA SER A 38 10.86 -19.01 -22.02
C SER A 38 9.94 -18.43 -20.94
N GLY A 39 8.77 -19.03 -20.70
CA GLY A 39 7.86 -18.64 -19.61
C GLY A 39 8.49 -18.68 -18.24
N LEU A 40 9.33 -19.68 -17.95
CA LEU A 40 10.08 -19.74 -16.70
C LEU A 40 11.12 -18.61 -16.61
N ALA A 41 11.87 -18.32 -17.67
CA ALA A 41 12.84 -17.23 -17.70
C ALA A 41 12.17 -15.88 -17.44
N TRP A 42 11.03 -15.62 -18.08
CA TRP A 42 10.24 -14.41 -17.84
C TRP A 42 9.63 -14.38 -16.43
N ALA A 43 9.12 -15.51 -15.93
CA ALA A 43 8.61 -15.59 -14.56
C ALA A 43 9.73 -15.27 -13.55
N LEU A 44 10.91 -15.88 -13.68
CA LEU A 44 12.08 -15.60 -12.85
C LEU A 44 12.50 -14.12 -12.95
N ALA A 45 12.44 -13.52 -14.14
CA ALA A 45 12.71 -12.10 -14.31
C ALA A 45 11.75 -11.22 -13.49
N ILE A 46 10.44 -11.55 -13.50
CA ILE A 46 9.44 -10.87 -12.67
C ILE A 46 9.72 -11.08 -11.17
N MET A 47 10.09 -12.30 -10.77
CA MET A 47 10.42 -12.61 -9.38
C MET A 47 11.61 -11.77 -8.89
N PHE A 48 12.70 -11.74 -9.66
CA PHE A 48 13.92 -11.04 -9.28
C PHE A 48 13.82 -9.52 -9.41
N LEU A 49 13.03 -9.00 -10.35
CA LEU A 49 12.63 -7.60 -10.35
C LEU A 49 11.99 -7.22 -9.00
N THR A 50 11.03 -8.04 -8.54
CA THR A 50 10.33 -7.81 -7.27
C THR A 50 11.31 -7.79 -6.10
N VAL A 51 12.20 -8.78 -6.04
CA VAL A 51 13.24 -8.88 -5.01
C VAL A 51 14.18 -7.68 -5.06
N THR A 52 14.61 -7.26 -6.25
CA THR A 52 15.52 -6.11 -6.45
C THR A 52 14.91 -4.83 -5.91
N VAL A 53 13.68 -4.52 -6.31
CA VAL A 53 12.97 -3.33 -5.85
C VAL A 53 12.75 -3.40 -4.32
N ARG A 54 12.40 -4.57 -3.80
CA ARG A 54 12.20 -4.77 -2.36
C ARG A 54 13.49 -4.66 -1.55
N LEU A 55 14.64 -5.07 -2.08
CA LEU A 55 15.95 -4.92 -1.46
C LEU A 55 16.34 -3.44 -1.36
N ILE A 56 16.15 -2.67 -2.43
CA ILE A 56 16.39 -1.22 -2.44
C ILE A 56 15.48 -0.53 -1.40
N LEU A 57 14.23 -0.97 -1.29
CA LEU A 57 13.24 -0.43 -0.35
C LEU A 57 13.32 -1.02 1.07
N LEU A 58 14.21 -1.97 1.33
CA LEU A 58 14.33 -2.62 2.64
C LEU A 58 14.75 -1.60 3.72
N TYR A 59 15.65 -0.68 3.37
CA TYR A 59 16.12 0.36 4.29
C TYR A 59 14.99 1.28 4.79
N PRO A 60 14.19 1.94 3.93
CA PRO A 60 13.07 2.76 4.39
C PRO A 60 11.98 1.94 5.10
N MET A 61 11.75 0.69 4.68
CA MET A 61 10.82 -0.24 5.35
C MET A 61 11.18 -0.47 6.83
N VAL A 62 12.45 -0.71 7.14
CA VAL A 62 12.89 -0.91 8.53
C VAL A 62 12.61 0.33 9.38
N LYS A 63 12.81 1.53 8.83
CA LYS A 63 12.49 2.79 9.54
C LYS A 63 10.99 2.92 9.82
N GLN A 64 10.14 2.59 8.85
CA GLN A 64 8.69 2.61 9.07
C GLN A 64 8.28 1.63 10.17
N ILE A 65 8.79 0.40 10.16
CA ILE A 65 8.38 -0.64 11.13
C ILE A 65 8.68 -0.18 12.57
N ARG A 66 9.76 0.58 12.78
CA ARG A 66 10.06 1.23 14.07
C ARG A 66 9.01 2.27 14.47
N THR A 67 8.59 3.12 13.54
CA THR A 67 7.55 4.12 13.80
C THR A 67 6.24 3.43 14.21
N THR A 68 5.88 2.33 13.54
CA THR A 68 4.69 1.53 13.88
C THR A 68 4.79 0.89 15.28
N GLN A 69 5.99 0.47 15.69
CA GLN A 69 6.21 -0.05 17.05
C GLN A 69 6.08 1.04 18.12
N LYS A 70 6.69 2.21 17.91
CA LYS A 70 6.53 3.36 18.83
C LYS A 70 5.05 3.72 18.98
N MET A 71 4.29 3.71 17.89
CA MET A 71 2.84 3.95 17.95
C MET A 71 2.10 2.89 18.77
N SER A 72 2.59 1.65 18.79
CA SER A 72 2.03 0.57 19.61
C SER A 72 2.33 0.74 21.10
N GLU A 73 3.48 1.32 21.44
CA GLU A 73 3.87 1.69 22.82
C GLU A 73 3.05 2.87 23.37
N LEU A 74 2.59 3.78 22.50
CA LEU A 74 1.76 4.93 22.87
C LEU A 74 0.26 4.61 23.03
N GLN A 75 -0.19 3.43 22.62
CA GLN A 75 -1.58 2.97 22.76
C GLN A 75 -2.22 3.19 24.15
N PRO A 76 -1.57 2.89 25.29
CA PRO A 76 -2.14 3.18 26.62
C PRO A 76 -2.40 4.67 26.85
N GLN A 77 -1.50 5.55 26.40
CA GLN A 77 -1.65 6.99 26.56
C GLN A 77 -2.74 7.54 25.63
N ILE A 78 -2.82 7.01 24.40
CA ILE A 78 -3.92 7.29 23.47
C ILE A 78 -5.27 6.91 24.11
N LYS A 79 -5.36 5.74 24.76
CA LYS A 79 -6.57 5.33 25.49
C LYS A 79 -6.90 6.26 26.66
N ALA A 80 -5.90 6.73 27.39
CA ALA A 80 -6.12 7.68 28.48
C ALA A 80 -6.69 9.01 27.96
N ILE A 81 -6.17 9.52 26.84
CA ILE A 81 -6.70 10.72 26.16
C ILE A 81 -8.13 10.49 25.68
N GLN A 82 -8.40 9.35 25.04
CA GLN A 82 -9.75 8.99 24.57
C GLN A 82 -10.76 8.93 25.72
N LYS A 83 -10.36 8.39 26.89
CA LYS A 83 -11.20 8.37 28.10
C LYS A 83 -11.41 9.78 28.67
N LYS A 84 -10.35 10.60 28.74
CA LYS A 84 -10.39 11.95 29.32
C LYS A 84 -11.23 12.93 28.47
N TYR A 85 -11.21 12.78 27.15
CA TYR A 85 -11.89 13.68 26.20
C TYR A 85 -12.98 12.98 25.38
N ALA A 86 -13.64 11.96 25.93
CA ALA A 86 -14.66 11.17 25.22
C ALA A 86 -15.80 12.03 24.63
N ASN A 87 -16.15 13.13 25.29
CA ASN A 87 -17.22 14.04 24.90
C ASN A 87 -16.74 15.22 24.01
N ASP A 88 -15.43 15.41 23.85
CA ASP A 88 -14.85 16.52 23.09
C ASP A 88 -13.91 16.00 22.01
N ARG A 89 -14.49 15.70 20.85
CA ARG A 89 -13.77 15.11 19.71
C ARG A 89 -12.67 16.03 19.17
N GLN A 90 -12.84 17.35 19.28
CA GLN A 90 -11.86 18.32 18.80
C GLN A 90 -10.64 18.34 19.73
N ARG A 91 -10.84 18.44 21.05
CA ARG A 91 -9.71 18.36 21.99
C ARG A 91 -9.03 17.00 21.98
N MET A 92 -9.79 15.91 21.85
CA MET A 92 -9.22 14.57 21.71
C MET A 92 -8.26 14.47 20.51
N SER A 93 -8.64 15.01 19.35
CA SER A 93 -7.79 15.03 18.15
C SER A 93 -6.51 15.86 18.37
N MET A 94 -6.62 17.02 19.03
CA MET A 94 -5.48 17.89 19.31
C MET A 94 -4.49 17.25 20.28
N GLU A 95 -4.97 16.71 21.41
CA GLU A 95 -4.12 16.04 22.41
C GLU A 95 -3.49 14.76 21.84
N MET A 96 -4.23 14.01 21.02
CA MET A 96 -3.69 12.83 20.35
C MET A 96 -2.60 13.19 19.33
N SER A 97 -2.76 14.30 18.61
CA SER A 97 -1.74 14.82 17.69
C SER A 97 -0.52 15.37 18.44
N LYS A 98 -0.74 16.07 19.55
CA LYS A 98 0.30 16.60 20.44
C LYS A 98 1.15 15.46 21.02
N LEU A 99 0.49 14.43 21.55
CA LEU A 99 1.14 13.24 22.06
C LEU A 99 2.02 12.55 21.00
N GLN A 100 1.52 12.41 19.76
CA GLN A 100 2.30 11.82 18.68
C GLN A 100 3.52 12.67 18.31
N LYS A 101 3.37 14.00 18.28
CA LYS A 101 4.48 14.95 18.01
C LYS A 101 5.54 14.92 19.12
N GLU A 102 5.13 14.95 20.38
CA GLU A 102 6.03 14.91 21.54
C GLU A 102 6.86 13.61 21.57
N ASN A 103 6.26 12.49 21.14
CA ASN A 103 6.95 11.20 21.06
C ASN A 103 7.65 10.95 19.71
N GLY A 104 7.69 11.95 18.82
CA GLY A 104 8.37 11.87 17.52
C GLY A 104 7.78 10.83 16.56
N VAL A 105 6.49 10.51 16.68
CA VAL A 105 5.78 9.56 15.80
C VAL A 105 5.10 10.33 14.67
N ASN A 106 5.56 10.12 13.44
CA ASN A 106 4.96 10.72 12.25
C ASN A 106 3.93 9.76 11.62
N MET A 107 2.65 10.14 11.55
CA MET A 107 1.59 9.33 10.92
C MET A 107 1.89 9.01 9.46
N ALA A 108 2.51 9.94 8.71
CA ALA A 108 2.80 9.77 7.29
C ALA A 108 3.85 8.68 7.03
N MET A 109 4.74 8.41 7.98
CA MET A 109 5.71 7.33 7.83
C MET A 109 5.01 5.96 7.81
N GLY A 110 3.86 5.82 8.46
CA GLY A 110 3.11 4.56 8.54
C GLY A 110 2.54 4.08 7.20
N CYS A 111 2.25 4.98 6.26
CA CYS A 111 1.73 4.64 4.93
C CYS A 111 2.82 4.58 3.84
N LEU A 112 4.08 4.85 4.18
CA LEU A 112 5.19 4.96 3.24
C LEU A 112 5.33 3.76 2.27
N PRO A 113 5.17 2.49 2.70
CA PRO A 113 5.20 1.37 1.77
C PRO A 113 4.07 1.38 0.80
N MET A 114 2.86 1.72 1.23
CA MET A 114 1.75 1.76 0.30
C MET A 114 2.02 2.83 -0.76
N LEU A 115 2.54 3.98 -0.34
CA LEU A 115 2.85 5.08 -1.24
C LEU A 115 3.95 4.72 -2.26
N VAL A 116 4.93 3.91 -1.90
CA VAL A 116 5.99 3.46 -2.83
C VAL A 116 5.59 2.20 -3.61
N GLN A 117 4.83 1.29 -2.98
CA GLN A 117 4.41 0.01 -3.56
C GLN A 117 3.35 0.21 -4.64
N ILE A 118 2.44 1.17 -4.48
CA ILE A 118 1.40 1.47 -5.48
C ILE A 118 2.05 1.85 -6.84
N PRO A 119 2.99 2.81 -6.92
CA PRO A 119 3.74 3.11 -8.15
C PRO A 119 4.42 1.89 -8.77
N VAL A 120 5.10 1.07 -7.98
CA VAL A 120 5.82 -0.12 -8.47
C VAL A 120 4.84 -1.15 -9.04
N PHE A 121 3.74 -1.41 -8.33
CA PHE A 121 2.69 -2.32 -8.79
C PHE A 121 2.03 -1.83 -10.07
N ILE A 122 1.64 -0.55 -10.12
CA ILE A 122 1.04 0.06 -11.31
C ILE A 122 2.00 -0.02 -12.48
N GLY A 123 3.28 0.26 -12.25
CA GLY A 123 4.29 0.22 -13.30
C GLY A 123 4.51 -1.18 -13.87
N LEU A 124 4.63 -2.19 -13.01
CA LEU A 124 4.75 -3.57 -13.47
C LEU A 124 3.48 -4.07 -14.16
N PHE A 125 2.31 -3.81 -13.58
CA PHE A 125 1.02 -4.16 -14.18
C PHE A 125 0.87 -3.54 -15.57
N HIS A 126 1.19 -2.25 -15.70
CA HIS A 126 1.10 -1.55 -16.95
C HIS A 126 2.08 -2.11 -17.99
N VAL A 127 3.36 -2.30 -17.63
CA VAL A 127 4.38 -2.86 -18.54
C VAL A 127 3.97 -4.26 -19.04
N LEU A 128 3.53 -5.15 -18.14
CA LEU A 128 3.16 -6.52 -18.49
C LEU A 128 1.87 -6.59 -19.34
N ARG A 129 0.90 -5.74 -19.04
CA ARG A 129 -0.34 -5.66 -19.82
C ARG A 129 -0.10 -5.10 -21.22
N MET A 130 0.82 -4.13 -21.34
CA MET A 130 1.17 -3.51 -22.62
C MET A 130 1.91 -4.43 -23.60
N PHE A 131 2.25 -5.66 -23.22
CA PHE A 131 2.71 -6.67 -24.19
C PHE A 131 1.56 -7.14 -25.09
N ASN A 132 0.34 -7.25 -24.57
CA ASN A 132 -0.84 -7.54 -25.38
C ASN A 132 -1.70 -6.28 -25.54
N LYS A 133 -1.46 -5.54 -26.63
CA LYS A 133 -2.18 -4.30 -26.99
C LYS A 133 -3.44 -4.57 -27.83
N MET A 134 -3.77 -5.85 -28.07
CA MET A 134 -4.77 -6.28 -29.03
C MET A 134 -6.20 -5.87 -28.63
N GLY A 135 -6.99 -5.46 -29.62
CA GLY A 135 -8.44 -5.21 -29.49
C GLY A 135 -8.81 -3.92 -28.77
N ASP A 136 -10.11 -3.59 -28.78
CA ASP A 136 -10.65 -2.35 -28.18
C ASP A 136 -11.18 -2.54 -26.75
N GLY A 137 -11.08 -3.77 -26.24
CA GLY A 137 -11.51 -4.13 -24.90
C GLY A 137 -10.64 -3.50 -23.81
N ALA A 138 -11.01 -3.74 -22.55
CA ALA A 138 -10.23 -3.25 -21.41
C ALA A 138 -8.75 -3.62 -21.58
N GLY A 139 -7.88 -2.60 -21.73
CA GLY A 139 -6.43 -2.71 -21.85
C GLY A 139 -5.85 -3.02 -23.22
N GLY A 140 -6.69 -3.24 -24.21
CA GLY A 140 -6.28 -3.16 -25.59
C GLY A 140 -6.21 -1.69 -26.04
N MET A 141 -5.48 -1.44 -27.12
CA MET A 141 -5.33 -0.12 -27.75
C MET A 141 -5.83 -0.12 -29.21
N GLY A 142 -6.69 -1.08 -29.55
CA GLY A 142 -7.20 -1.27 -30.92
C GLY A 142 -6.19 -1.84 -31.89
N PHE A 143 -5.07 -2.39 -31.39
CA PHE A 143 -4.04 -2.98 -32.25
C PHE A 143 -4.54 -4.32 -32.79
N THR A 144 -4.09 -4.68 -33.99
CA THR A 144 -4.22 -6.05 -34.53
C THR A 144 -3.15 -6.97 -33.92
N ALA A 145 -3.26 -8.29 -34.17
CA ALA A 145 -2.30 -9.26 -33.64
C ALA A 145 -0.91 -9.01 -34.22
N GLU A 146 -0.85 -8.65 -35.49
CA GLU A 146 0.36 -8.26 -36.20
C GLU A 146 0.98 -6.98 -35.62
N GLN A 147 0.18 -5.92 -35.46
CA GLN A 147 0.65 -4.67 -34.87
C GLN A 147 1.15 -4.88 -33.45
N THR A 148 0.44 -5.67 -32.64
CA THR A 148 0.84 -5.98 -31.27
C THR A 148 2.20 -6.66 -31.24
N ARG A 149 2.41 -7.70 -32.06
CA ARG A 149 3.66 -8.48 -32.12
C ARG A 149 4.83 -7.73 -32.76
N ASN A 150 4.55 -6.74 -33.62
CA ASN A 150 5.58 -5.93 -34.30
C ASN A 150 5.84 -4.59 -33.60
N SER A 151 5.05 -4.24 -32.59
CA SER A 151 5.26 -3.05 -31.76
C SER A 151 6.21 -3.33 -30.60
N GLY A 152 7.15 -2.42 -30.36
CA GLY A 152 7.97 -2.45 -29.14
C GLY A 152 7.14 -2.13 -27.90
N ASN A 153 7.66 -2.53 -26.74
CA ASN A 153 7.05 -2.22 -25.45
C ASN A 153 8.10 -1.61 -24.51
N TYR A 154 8.15 -0.28 -24.42
CA TYR A 154 9.19 0.44 -23.67
C TYR A 154 10.60 -0.01 -24.08
N PHE A 155 11.39 -0.59 -23.16
CA PHE A 155 12.73 -1.13 -23.46
C PHE A 155 12.73 -2.42 -24.28
N PHE A 156 11.58 -3.09 -24.45
CA PHE A 156 11.48 -4.34 -25.18
C PHE A 156 11.32 -4.11 -26.68
N LYS A 157 12.20 -4.74 -27.45
CA LYS A 157 12.13 -4.76 -28.93
C LYS A 157 11.03 -5.72 -29.41
N PRO A 158 10.57 -5.63 -30.68
CA PRO A 158 9.49 -6.48 -31.19
C PRO A 158 9.74 -7.98 -31.03
N ASN A 159 10.98 -8.45 -31.22
CA ASN A 159 11.36 -9.85 -31.00
C ASN A 159 11.19 -10.29 -29.52
N GLU A 160 11.46 -9.40 -28.57
CA GLU A 160 11.29 -9.68 -27.14
C GLU A 160 9.82 -9.62 -26.73
N VAL A 161 9.03 -8.76 -27.39
CA VAL A 161 7.57 -8.75 -27.24
C VAL A 161 6.97 -10.06 -27.73
N GLN A 162 7.41 -10.57 -28.88
CA GLN A 162 7.01 -11.89 -29.39
C GLN A 162 7.40 -13.01 -28.43
N SER A 163 8.66 -13.01 -27.95
CA SER A 163 9.13 -13.98 -26.94
C SER A 163 8.24 -14.00 -25.70
N PHE A 164 7.82 -12.82 -25.21
CA PHE A 164 6.92 -12.71 -24.06
C PHE A 164 5.50 -13.21 -24.36
N LEU A 165 4.96 -12.90 -25.54
CA LEU A 165 3.62 -13.32 -25.95
C LEU A 165 3.54 -14.85 -26.18
N ASP A 166 4.64 -15.44 -26.63
CA ASP A 166 4.76 -16.88 -26.86
C ASP A 166 5.12 -17.64 -25.56
N ALA A 167 5.63 -16.96 -24.55
CA ALA A 167 5.99 -17.54 -23.27
C ALA A 167 4.79 -18.19 -22.56
N ARG A 168 4.98 -19.41 -22.05
CA ARG A 168 3.98 -20.19 -21.33
C ARG A 168 4.47 -20.52 -19.92
N LEU A 169 3.74 -20.12 -18.90
CA LEU A 169 3.97 -20.55 -17.53
C LEU A 169 2.95 -21.63 -17.21
N PHE A 170 3.40 -22.88 -17.08
CA PHE A 170 2.53 -24.06 -16.91
C PHE A 170 1.43 -24.15 -17.98
N GLY A 171 1.76 -23.83 -19.24
CA GLY A 171 0.80 -23.82 -20.36
C GLY A 171 -0.01 -22.53 -20.53
N ALA A 172 0.02 -21.58 -19.58
CA ALA A 172 -0.72 -20.33 -19.67
C ALA A 172 0.18 -19.14 -20.11
N PRO A 173 -0.29 -18.25 -21.00
CA PRO A 173 0.46 -17.05 -21.40
C PRO A 173 0.60 -16.06 -20.24
N LEU A 174 1.76 -15.41 -20.11
CA LEU A 174 2.06 -14.52 -18.97
C LEU A 174 1.16 -13.28 -18.90
N SER A 175 0.75 -12.71 -20.02
CA SER A 175 -0.22 -11.60 -20.06
C SER A 175 -1.68 -12.06 -20.11
N GLY A 176 -1.96 -13.36 -20.16
CA GLY A 176 -3.33 -13.87 -20.18
C GLY A 176 -4.03 -13.74 -18.83
N TYR A 177 -5.33 -13.43 -18.86
CA TYR A 177 -6.21 -13.34 -17.69
C TYR A 177 -7.60 -13.92 -18.00
N ILE A 178 -8.38 -14.24 -16.96
CA ILE A 178 -9.64 -14.99 -17.08
C ILE A 178 -10.71 -14.18 -17.82
N SER A 179 -10.87 -12.90 -17.50
CA SER A 179 -11.90 -12.04 -18.12
C SER A 179 -11.48 -11.45 -19.47
N GLN A 180 -10.46 -12.01 -20.13
CA GLN A 180 -9.94 -11.49 -21.40
C GLN A 180 -10.87 -11.86 -22.56
N PRO A 181 -11.18 -10.92 -23.47
CA PRO A 181 -11.86 -11.22 -24.72
C PRO A 181 -11.08 -12.24 -25.57
N LYS A 182 -11.79 -13.23 -26.15
CA LYS A 182 -11.17 -14.36 -26.87
C LYS A 182 -10.51 -13.96 -28.19
N ASP A 183 -10.95 -12.86 -28.80
CA ASP A 183 -10.32 -12.22 -29.96
C ASP A 183 -8.88 -11.81 -29.68
N GLN A 184 -8.57 -11.46 -28.44
CA GLN A 184 -7.22 -11.06 -28.03
C GLN A 184 -6.25 -12.25 -27.88
N TYR A 185 -6.74 -13.51 -27.97
CA TYR A 185 -5.89 -14.69 -27.88
C TYR A 185 -5.00 -14.87 -29.10
N ALA A 186 -5.37 -14.31 -30.25
CA ALA A 186 -4.56 -14.34 -31.46
C ALA A 186 -3.16 -13.73 -31.24
N ALA A 187 -3.00 -12.77 -30.32
CA ALA A 187 -1.71 -12.18 -30.01
C ALA A 187 -0.70 -13.17 -29.38
N PHE A 188 -1.19 -14.24 -28.74
CA PHE A 188 -0.36 -15.24 -28.06
C PHE A 188 0.19 -16.32 -28.99
N TYR A 189 -0.14 -16.28 -30.28
CA TYR A 189 0.34 -17.22 -31.28
C TYR A 189 1.12 -16.49 -32.38
N PRO A 190 2.08 -17.15 -33.03
CA PRO A 190 2.67 -16.65 -34.26
C PRO A 190 1.59 -16.37 -35.31
N LEU A 191 1.88 -15.42 -36.20
CA LEU A 191 0.94 -14.97 -37.23
C LEU A 191 0.51 -16.15 -38.12
N GLY A 192 -0.81 -16.28 -38.32
CA GLY A 192 -1.40 -17.35 -39.14
C GLY A 192 -1.53 -18.72 -38.47
N VAL A 193 -1.04 -18.89 -37.23
CA VAL A 193 -1.12 -20.17 -36.49
C VAL A 193 -2.34 -20.24 -35.57
N TYR A 194 -2.92 -19.09 -35.19
CA TYR A 194 -4.06 -19.08 -34.28
C TYR A 194 -5.32 -19.60 -34.98
N HIS A 195 -5.94 -20.62 -34.39
CA HIS A 195 -7.24 -21.10 -34.80
C HIS A 195 -8.29 -20.83 -33.71
N PRO A 196 -9.53 -20.40 -34.06
CA PRO A 196 -10.59 -20.12 -33.07
C PRO A 196 -10.94 -21.29 -32.14
N GLU A 197 -10.73 -22.52 -32.59
CA GLU A 197 -10.88 -23.75 -31.80
C GLU A 197 -9.90 -23.83 -30.60
N ASP A 198 -8.72 -23.22 -30.71
CA ASP A 198 -7.72 -23.18 -29.63
C ASP A 198 -8.12 -22.22 -28.49
N ALA A 199 -9.14 -21.40 -28.69
CA ALA A 199 -9.59 -20.45 -27.68
C ALA A 199 -10.05 -21.14 -26.40
N HIS A 200 -10.65 -22.34 -26.50
CA HIS A 200 -11.09 -23.09 -25.34
C HIS A 200 -9.91 -23.69 -24.56
N SER A 201 -8.97 -24.33 -25.24
CA SER A 201 -7.80 -24.94 -24.60
C SER A 201 -6.93 -23.89 -23.90
N LEU A 202 -6.73 -22.72 -24.52
CA LEU A 202 -5.99 -21.63 -23.91
C LEU A 202 -6.71 -21.03 -22.69
N PHE A 203 -8.03 -20.86 -22.77
CA PHE A 203 -8.82 -20.41 -21.63
C PHE A 203 -8.73 -21.38 -20.45
N VAL A 204 -8.81 -22.69 -20.71
CA VAL A 204 -8.64 -23.73 -19.69
C VAL A 204 -7.24 -23.69 -19.09
N ALA A 205 -6.19 -23.53 -19.91
CA ALA A 205 -4.83 -23.39 -19.41
C ALA A 205 -4.67 -22.16 -18.50
N ILE A 206 -5.20 -21.00 -18.90
CA ILE A 206 -5.22 -19.79 -18.06
C ILE A 206 -5.92 -20.08 -16.74
N LEU A 207 -7.10 -20.72 -16.75
CA LEU A 207 -7.86 -21.03 -15.54
C LEU A 207 -7.08 -21.97 -14.60
N CYS A 208 -6.52 -23.05 -15.14
CA CYS A 208 -5.77 -24.06 -14.38
C CYS A 208 -4.52 -23.50 -13.71
N VAL A 209 -3.92 -22.41 -14.23
CA VAL A 209 -2.75 -21.76 -13.63
C VAL A 209 -3.15 -20.62 -12.70
N THR A 210 -4.07 -19.76 -13.15
CA THR A 210 -4.47 -18.55 -12.42
C THR A 210 -5.23 -18.88 -11.14
N ILE A 211 -6.18 -19.82 -11.13
CA ILE A 211 -6.96 -20.14 -9.94
C ILE A 211 -6.07 -20.68 -8.81
N PRO A 212 -5.20 -21.69 -9.02
CA PRO A 212 -4.30 -22.14 -7.97
C PRO A 212 -3.36 -21.04 -7.49
N MET A 213 -2.78 -20.23 -8.38
CA MET A 213 -1.94 -19.10 -7.98
C MET A 213 -2.70 -18.08 -7.12
N LEU A 214 -3.95 -17.80 -7.47
CA LEU A 214 -4.82 -16.88 -6.72
C LEU A 214 -5.13 -17.41 -5.32
N LEU A 215 -5.47 -18.69 -5.21
CA LEU A 215 -5.73 -19.37 -3.93
C LEU A 215 -4.48 -19.35 -3.05
N ILE A 216 -3.32 -19.73 -3.60
CA ILE A 216 -2.04 -19.69 -2.88
C ILE A 216 -1.73 -18.26 -2.43
N SER A 217 -1.92 -17.27 -3.30
CA SER A 217 -1.69 -15.87 -2.97
C SER A 217 -2.62 -15.36 -1.87
N ALA A 218 -3.92 -15.70 -1.92
CA ALA A 218 -4.89 -15.32 -0.90
C ALA A 218 -4.55 -15.97 0.46
N VAL A 219 -4.19 -17.25 0.46
CA VAL A 219 -3.73 -17.97 1.66
C VAL A 219 -2.46 -17.31 2.21
N ALA A 220 -1.44 -17.08 1.39
CA ALA A 220 -0.21 -16.43 1.82
C ALA A 220 -0.46 -15.01 2.37
N THR A 221 -1.38 -14.25 1.76
CA THR A 221 -1.80 -12.94 2.24
C THR A 221 -2.45 -13.04 3.63
N HIS A 222 -3.33 -14.02 3.83
CA HIS A 222 -3.94 -14.30 5.12
C HIS A 222 -2.91 -14.65 6.20
N PHE A 223 -1.94 -15.52 5.88
CA PHE A 223 -0.85 -15.86 6.79
C PHE A 223 0.03 -14.64 7.13
N ASN A 224 0.39 -13.83 6.13
CA ASN A 224 1.15 -12.58 6.32
C ASN A 224 0.38 -11.58 7.22
N ALA A 225 -0.93 -11.45 7.02
CA ALA A 225 -1.80 -10.62 7.87
C ALA A 225 -1.87 -11.16 9.31
N ARG A 226 -2.07 -12.47 9.48
CA ARG A 226 -2.14 -13.12 10.79
C ARG A 226 -0.84 -12.95 11.58
N MET A 227 0.31 -13.13 10.92
CA MET A 227 1.62 -12.96 11.56
C MET A 227 1.84 -11.51 12.04
N SER A 228 1.37 -10.52 11.28
CA SER A 228 1.41 -9.11 11.68
C SER A 228 0.49 -8.82 12.88
N ILE A 229 -0.75 -9.32 12.86
CA ILE A 229 -1.75 -9.09 13.93
C ILE A 229 -1.31 -9.71 15.25
N ASN A 230 -0.75 -10.92 15.22
CA ASN A 230 -0.31 -11.64 16.41
C ASN A 230 0.79 -10.91 17.21
N ARG A 231 1.45 -9.89 16.63
CA ARG A 231 2.49 -9.09 17.29
C ARG A 231 1.97 -7.77 17.87
N GLN A 232 0.68 -7.46 17.72
CA GLN A 232 0.07 -6.30 18.37
C GLN A 232 0.07 -6.47 19.90
N THR A 233 0.27 -5.38 20.64
CA THR A 233 0.21 -5.42 22.11
C THR A 233 -1.19 -5.84 22.57
N ALA A 234 -1.30 -6.48 23.75
CA ALA A 234 -2.61 -6.82 24.33
C ALA A 234 -3.53 -5.59 24.46
N ALA A 235 -2.94 -4.43 24.75
CA ALA A 235 -3.64 -3.15 24.75
C ALA A 235 -4.14 -2.76 23.35
N ALA A 236 -3.35 -2.92 22.30
CA ALA A 236 -3.77 -2.64 20.93
C ALA A 236 -4.88 -3.58 20.45
N ALA A 237 -4.78 -4.89 20.75
CA ALA A 237 -5.77 -5.89 20.38
C ALA A 237 -7.14 -5.67 21.05
N ALA A 238 -7.15 -5.14 22.28
CA ALA A 238 -8.37 -4.83 23.02
C ALA A 238 -9.13 -3.58 22.51
N ASN A 239 -8.57 -2.82 21.56
CA ASN A 239 -9.26 -1.68 20.98
C ASN A 239 -10.34 -2.13 19.97
N PRO A 240 -11.61 -1.69 20.09
CA PRO A 240 -12.67 -2.05 19.15
C PRO A 240 -12.35 -1.65 17.70
N GLN A 241 -11.75 -0.47 17.49
CA GLN A 241 -11.36 0.01 16.16
C GLN A 241 -10.22 -0.83 15.55
N ALA A 242 -9.24 -1.24 16.36
CA ALA A 242 -8.14 -2.09 15.90
C ALA A 242 -8.64 -3.51 15.58
N ASN A 243 -9.59 -4.03 16.36
CA ASN A 243 -10.17 -5.36 16.11
C ASN A 243 -10.94 -5.41 14.78
N VAL A 244 -11.70 -4.35 14.43
CA VAL A 244 -12.34 -4.25 13.10
C VAL A 244 -11.29 -4.20 12.00
N MET A 245 -10.24 -3.37 12.14
CA MET A 245 -9.13 -3.30 11.18
C MET A 245 -8.42 -4.66 11.02
N ASN A 246 -8.18 -5.38 12.12
CA ASN A 246 -7.54 -6.70 12.11
C ASN A 246 -8.39 -7.73 11.36
N LYS A 247 -9.70 -7.77 11.60
CA LYS A 247 -10.62 -8.67 10.88
C LYS A 247 -10.70 -8.33 9.39
N MET A 248 -10.74 -7.05 9.05
CA MET A 248 -10.72 -6.59 7.66
C MET A 248 -9.39 -7.01 6.99
N MET A 249 -8.25 -6.76 7.61
CA MET A 249 -6.96 -7.17 7.04
C MET A 249 -6.88 -8.68 6.82
N LEU A 250 -7.38 -9.47 7.76
CA LEU A 250 -7.25 -10.92 7.77
C LEU A 250 -8.22 -11.63 6.80
N TRP A 251 -9.43 -11.09 6.60
CA TRP A 251 -10.45 -11.72 5.73
C TRP A 251 -10.80 -10.91 4.49
N PHE A 252 -11.01 -9.61 4.63
CA PHE A 252 -11.48 -8.78 3.51
C PHE A 252 -10.44 -8.71 2.39
N PHE A 253 -9.15 -8.54 2.70
CA PHE A 253 -8.13 -8.44 1.65
C PHE A 253 -7.92 -9.76 0.87
N PRO A 254 -7.76 -10.94 1.51
CA PRO A 254 -7.70 -12.20 0.78
C PRO A 254 -8.95 -12.45 -0.08
N ILE A 255 -10.15 -12.17 0.45
CA ILE A 255 -11.39 -12.35 -0.32
C ILE A 255 -11.46 -11.37 -1.50
N MET A 256 -11.00 -10.12 -1.33
CA MET A 256 -10.95 -9.14 -2.40
C MET A 256 -9.97 -9.56 -3.50
N ILE A 257 -8.80 -10.11 -3.15
CA ILE A 257 -7.87 -10.71 -4.10
C ILE A 257 -8.56 -11.83 -4.89
N LEU A 258 -9.31 -12.71 -4.22
CA LEU A 258 -10.06 -13.77 -4.89
C LEU A 258 -11.13 -13.21 -5.86
N GLY A 259 -11.87 -12.18 -5.46
CA GLY A 259 -12.91 -11.56 -6.29
C GLY A 259 -12.39 -10.76 -7.48
N THR A 260 -11.23 -10.10 -7.33
CA THR A 260 -10.61 -9.28 -8.40
C THR A 260 -9.66 -10.07 -9.29
N GLY A 261 -9.30 -11.29 -8.88
CA GLY A 261 -8.35 -12.17 -9.56
C GLY A 261 -8.66 -12.47 -11.02
N VAL A 262 -9.92 -12.42 -11.42
CA VAL A 262 -10.34 -12.69 -12.81
C VAL A 262 -9.78 -11.69 -13.82
N MET A 263 -9.41 -10.49 -13.36
CA MET A 263 -8.82 -9.43 -14.19
C MET A 263 -7.29 -9.45 -14.17
N TRP A 264 -6.69 -10.28 -13.31
CA TRP A 264 -5.25 -10.26 -13.09
C TRP A 264 -4.57 -11.26 -14.02
N HIS A 265 -3.55 -10.79 -14.72
CA HIS A 265 -2.80 -11.64 -15.63
C HIS A 265 -1.79 -12.52 -14.89
N VAL A 266 -1.42 -13.65 -15.50
CA VAL A 266 -0.52 -14.66 -14.90
C VAL A 266 0.81 -14.06 -14.40
N GLY A 267 1.39 -13.12 -15.15
CA GLY A 267 2.61 -12.41 -14.75
C GLY A 267 2.43 -11.56 -13.49
N LEU A 268 1.27 -10.94 -13.30
CA LEU A 268 0.95 -10.20 -12.07
C LEU A 268 0.76 -11.14 -10.88
N LEU A 269 0.16 -12.31 -11.11
CA LEU A 269 0.02 -13.33 -10.08
C LEU A 269 1.37 -13.90 -9.65
N THR A 270 2.30 -14.07 -10.60
CA THR A 270 3.69 -14.44 -10.32
C THR A 270 4.36 -13.39 -9.44
N TYR A 271 4.18 -12.11 -9.76
CA TYR A 271 4.60 -11.00 -8.90
C TYR A 271 3.96 -11.05 -7.50
N MET A 272 2.64 -11.23 -7.42
CA MET A 272 1.91 -11.28 -6.13
C MET A 272 2.40 -12.41 -5.25
N LEU A 273 2.63 -13.59 -5.82
CA LEU A 273 3.15 -14.74 -5.09
C LEU A 273 4.57 -14.46 -4.57
N THR A 274 5.44 -13.94 -5.43
CA THR A 274 6.80 -13.53 -5.03
C THR A 274 6.77 -12.49 -3.93
N ASN A 275 5.89 -11.51 -4.05
CA ASN A 275 5.72 -10.45 -3.07
C ASN A 275 5.26 -11.00 -1.70
N ASN A 276 4.39 -12.01 -1.69
CA ASN A 276 3.96 -12.70 -0.49
C ASN A 276 5.09 -13.53 0.15
N ILE A 277 5.84 -14.27 -0.66
CA ILE A 277 7.02 -15.04 -0.21
C ILE A 277 8.07 -14.09 0.37
N TRP A 278 8.37 -13.00 -0.33
CA TRP A 278 9.28 -11.96 0.14
C TRP A 278 8.83 -11.39 1.47
N THR A 279 7.54 -11.04 1.59
CA THR A 279 6.98 -10.50 2.83
C THR A 279 7.13 -11.48 3.98
N PHE A 280 6.87 -12.77 3.75
CA PHE A 280 7.07 -13.82 4.73
C PHE A 280 8.54 -13.92 5.16
N CYS A 281 9.47 -13.98 4.21
CA CYS A 281 10.92 -14.01 4.49
C CYS A 281 11.37 -12.77 5.26
N GLN A 282 10.97 -11.58 4.80
CA GLN A 282 11.28 -10.31 5.45
C GLN A 282 10.75 -10.27 6.88
N GLN A 283 9.49 -10.67 7.09
CA GLN A 283 8.88 -10.76 8.41
C GLN A 283 9.66 -11.74 9.30
N TYR A 284 9.96 -12.94 8.80
CA TYR A 284 10.72 -13.95 9.53
C TYR A 284 12.07 -13.43 10.03
N PHE A 285 12.90 -12.89 9.12
CA PHE A 285 14.22 -12.36 9.48
C PHE A 285 14.15 -11.14 10.40
N LEU A 286 13.24 -10.21 10.12
CA LEU A 286 13.09 -8.99 10.91
C LEU A 286 12.59 -9.30 12.32
N TYR A 287 11.62 -10.20 12.45
CA TYR A 287 11.05 -10.59 13.73
C TYR A 287 12.06 -11.33 14.61
N LYS A 288 12.82 -12.25 14.03
CA LYS A 288 13.92 -12.92 14.74
C LYS A 288 14.90 -11.90 15.32
N LYS A 289 15.24 -10.85 14.57
CA LYS A 289 16.13 -9.78 15.04
C LYS A 289 15.49 -8.95 16.16
N MET A 290 14.23 -8.53 15.99
CA MET A 290 13.53 -7.74 17.01
C MET A 290 13.34 -8.49 18.33
N ASP A 291 13.07 -9.80 18.27
CA ASP A 291 12.82 -10.59 19.46
C ASP A 291 14.12 -10.79 20.25
N LYS A 292 15.26 -10.93 19.55
CA LYS A 292 16.60 -10.89 20.16
C LYS A 292 16.88 -9.55 20.86
N GLU A 293 16.63 -8.43 20.19
CA GLU A 293 16.83 -7.09 20.78
C GLU A 293 15.94 -6.86 22.02
N LYS A 294 14.70 -7.36 22.01
CA LYS A 294 13.78 -7.27 23.15
C LYS A 294 14.25 -8.12 24.34
N LEU A 295 14.82 -9.29 24.09
CA LEU A 295 15.36 -10.16 25.13
C LEU A 295 16.57 -9.50 25.79
N GLU A 296 17.55 -9.04 25.00
CA GLU A 296 18.73 -8.33 25.50
C GLU A 296 18.37 -7.07 26.30
N ALA A 297 17.32 -6.35 25.90
CA ALA A 297 16.85 -5.19 26.64
C ALA A 297 16.19 -5.56 27.98
N LYS A 298 15.49 -6.70 28.05
CA LYS A 298 14.92 -7.22 29.31
C LYS A 298 16.01 -7.69 30.26
N GLU A 299 16.99 -8.45 29.76
CA GLU A 299 18.15 -8.90 30.54
C GLU A 299 18.91 -7.71 31.13
N LYS A 300 19.21 -6.67 30.34
CA LYS A 300 19.84 -5.45 30.85
C LYS A 300 19.01 -4.71 31.90
N LEU A 301 17.68 -4.72 31.76
CA LEU A 301 16.79 -4.13 32.76
C LEU A 301 16.78 -4.97 34.05
N GLU A 302 16.83 -6.29 33.93
CA GLU A 302 16.89 -7.22 35.07
C GLU A 302 18.25 -7.15 35.78
N GLU A 303 19.35 -7.06 35.05
CA GLU A 303 20.69 -6.80 35.58
C GLU A 303 20.75 -5.44 36.28
N ALA A 304 20.18 -4.39 35.68
CA ALA A 304 20.08 -3.08 36.32
C ALA A 304 19.20 -3.10 37.58
N ARG A 305 18.13 -3.91 37.59
CA ARG A 305 17.28 -4.14 38.77
C ARG A 305 18.00 -4.96 39.84
N ALA A 306 18.79 -5.97 39.46
CA ALA A 306 19.57 -6.80 40.36
C ALA A 306 20.76 -6.03 40.96
N ALA A 307 21.42 -5.18 40.17
CA ALA A 307 22.46 -4.27 40.62
C ALA A 307 21.93 -3.18 41.56
N ASN A 308 20.69 -2.71 41.34
CA ASN A 308 20.00 -1.77 42.23
C ASN A 308 19.16 -2.46 43.31
N ALA A 309 19.22 -3.80 43.44
CA ALA A 309 18.47 -4.50 44.47
C ALA A 309 19.16 -4.33 45.84
N PRO A 310 18.45 -3.88 46.90
CA PRO A 310 19.03 -3.77 48.22
C PRO A 310 19.42 -5.17 48.74
N ARG A 311 20.60 -5.27 49.37
CA ARG A 311 21.14 -6.54 49.90
C ARG A 311 20.09 -7.24 50.80
N PRO A 312 19.92 -8.57 50.70
CA PRO A 312 18.98 -9.31 51.55
C PRO A 312 19.25 -9.01 53.04
N GLY A 313 18.29 -8.39 53.72
CA GLY A 313 18.37 -8.07 55.16
C GLY A 313 18.26 -6.59 55.57
N VAL A 314 18.16 -5.63 54.64
CA VAL A 314 18.03 -4.20 55.01
C VAL A 314 16.56 -3.80 55.18
N LYS A 315 16.16 -3.47 56.41
CA LYS A 315 14.79 -3.01 56.74
C LYS A 315 14.49 -1.68 56.00
N PRO A 316 13.28 -1.52 55.39
CA PRO A 316 12.93 -0.31 54.66
C PRO A 316 12.93 0.91 55.57
N LYS A 317 13.58 2.00 55.13
CA LYS A 317 13.61 3.28 55.88
C LYS A 317 12.21 3.90 55.83
N ARG A 318 11.61 4.10 56.99
CA ARG A 318 10.30 4.76 57.16
C ARG A 318 10.49 6.26 57.41
N ASP A 319 9.56 7.06 56.93
CA ASP A 319 9.51 8.49 57.26
C ASP A 319 9.05 8.71 58.71
N LYS A 320 9.06 9.99 59.16
CA LYS A 320 8.65 10.39 60.53
C LYS A 320 7.19 10.05 60.88
N HIS A 321 6.39 9.62 59.90
CA HIS A 321 4.98 9.24 60.04
C HIS A 321 4.75 7.73 59.80
N GLY A 322 5.81 6.92 59.76
CA GLY A 322 5.71 5.47 59.67
C GLY A 322 5.36 4.92 58.28
N LYS A 323 5.36 5.75 57.23
CA LYS A 323 5.15 5.30 55.84
C LYS A 323 6.45 4.76 55.25
N VAL A 324 6.36 3.66 54.52
CA VAL A 324 7.48 3.10 53.75
C VAL A 324 7.85 4.10 52.65
N ILE A 325 9.09 4.59 52.66
CA ILE A 325 9.62 5.41 51.57
C ILE A 325 9.89 4.45 50.41
N VAL A 326 8.92 4.31 49.51
CA VAL A 326 9.14 3.64 48.23
C VAL A 326 9.97 4.63 47.40
N VAL A 327 11.22 4.27 47.10
CA VAL A 327 12.01 5.00 46.11
C VAL A 327 11.27 4.86 44.78
N GLU A 328 10.53 5.90 44.41
CA GLU A 328 9.89 5.99 43.11
C GLU A 328 11.03 6.03 42.08
N GLN A 329 11.13 4.97 41.28
CA GLN A 329 12.10 4.84 40.20
C GLN A 329 11.97 6.06 39.27
N PRO A 330 13.05 6.82 38.98
CA PRO A 330 12.93 7.99 38.15
C PRO A 330 12.62 7.59 36.70
N LYS A 331 11.60 8.22 36.11
CA LYS A 331 11.23 8.19 34.67
C LYS A 331 12.39 8.39 33.69
N ALA A 332 13.56 8.82 34.17
CA ALA A 332 14.77 9.08 33.40
C ALA A 332 15.40 7.82 32.74
N VAL A 333 15.08 6.60 33.20
CA VAL A 333 15.64 5.37 32.59
C VAL A 333 14.90 5.00 31.29
N GLU A 334 13.63 5.38 31.15
CA GLU A 334 12.83 5.06 29.95
C GLU A 334 13.23 5.92 28.75
N THR A 335 13.65 7.17 29.00
CA THR A 335 14.18 8.11 27.99
C THR A 335 15.61 7.78 27.55
N ALA A 336 16.49 7.38 28.48
CA ALA A 336 17.87 7.00 28.16
C ALA A 336 17.96 5.70 27.32
N VAL A 337 17.02 4.76 27.52
CA VAL A 337 16.91 3.53 26.72
C VAL A 337 16.36 3.81 25.31
N ALA A 338 15.53 4.85 25.15
CA ALA A 338 15.01 5.26 23.85
C ALA A 338 16.08 5.93 22.96
N GLU A 339 17.01 6.69 23.55
CA GLU A 339 18.12 7.33 22.83
C GLU A 339 19.22 6.33 22.41
N LYS A 340 19.56 5.34 23.26
CA LYS A 340 20.56 4.30 22.92
C LYS A 340 20.07 3.33 21.84
N LYS A 341 18.75 3.12 21.72
CA LYS A 341 18.09 2.40 20.60
C LYS A 341 18.26 3.12 19.25
N LEU A 342 18.57 4.43 19.25
CA LEU A 342 18.70 5.26 18.05
C LEU A 342 20.10 5.18 17.41
N SER A 343 21.17 5.17 18.22
CA SER A 343 22.56 5.26 17.75
C SER A 343 23.17 3.91 17.34
N ALA A 344 22.83 2.82 18.03
CA ALA A 344 23.45 1.50 17.82
C ALA A 344 23.11 0.87 16.45
N PHE A 345 21.98 1.23 15.85
CA PHE A 345 21.60 0.73 14.53
C PHE A 345 22.07 1.62 13.37
N SER A 346 22.44 2.87 13.65
CA SER A 346 23.15 3.74 12.70
C SER A 346 24.57 3.20 12.46
N GLY A 347 25.21 2.68 13.51
CA GLY A 347 26.56 2.09 13.45
C GLY A 347 26.69 0.85 12.55
N LEU A 348 25.59 0.14 12.26
CA LEU A 348 25.62 -1.08 11.44
C LEU A 348 25.73 -0.79 9.92
N PHE A 349 25.61 0.49 9.50
CA PHE A 349 25.80 0.92 8.11
C PHE A 349 27.05 1.80 7.91
N LYS A 350 27.86 1.99 8.96
CA LYS A 350 29.17 2.65 8.84
C LYS A 350 30.26 1.58 8.82
N MET A 351 30.38 0.89 7.69
CA MET A 351 31.52 0.03 7.43
C MET A 351 32.67 0.87 6.86
N LYS A 352 33.77 0.79 7.57
CA LYS A 352 35.06 1.47 7.43
C LYS A 352 35.64 1.27 6.03
N GLY A 353 35.81 2.36 5.28
CA GLY A 353 36.84 2.45 4.26
C GLY A 353 38.06 3.05 4.92
N ASP A 354 39.01 2.20 5.31
CA ASP A 354 40.36 2.64 5.66
C ASP A 354 41.29 2.28 4.50
N GLY A 355 41.82 3.31 3.85
CA GLY A 355 43.03 3.29 3.02
C GLY A 355 43.81 4.55 3.37
N ALA A 356 45.07 4.36 3.75
CA ALA A 356 45.90 5.25 4.56
C ALA A 356 46.51 6.48 3.84
N ALA A 357 47.18 7.29 4.67
CA ALA A 357 48.28 8.25 4.44
C ALA A 357 47.88 9.75 4.45
N ALA A 358 48.13 10.43 5.58
CA ALA A 358 49.29 11.35 5.80
C ALA A 358 48.87 12.80 5.48
N THR A 359 49.24 13.90 6.14
CA THR A 359 50.02 14.30 7.33
C THR A 359 49.82 15.82 7.44
N GLY A 360 49.94 16.40 8.64
CA GLY A 360 50.08 17.85 8.88
C GLY A 360 48.75 18.53 9.28
N ALA A 361 48.42 18.73 10.56
CA ALA A 361 49.05 19.56 11.61
C ALA A 361 48.75 21.07 11.48
N SER A 362 48.38 21.64 12.63
CA SER A 362 48.24 23.06 12.99
C SER A 362 47.01 23.81 12.45
N ASP A 363 46.39 24.75 13.15
CA ASP A 363 46.24 25.06 14.57
C ASP A 363 45.20 26.19 14.63
N SER A 364 44.43 26.23 15.72
CA SER A 364 43.88 27.41 16.42
C SER A 364 43.31 28.64 15.66
N ALA A 365 42.05 28.93 16.03
CA ALA A 365 41.59 30.15 16.74
C ALA A 365 41.18 31.43 15.99
N ASP A 366 40.12 32.02 16.57
CA ASP A 366 39.77 33.45 16.69
C ASP A 366 39.49 34.24 15.40
N ALA A 367 38.77 35.36 15.39
CA ALA A 367 37.72 35.96 16.19
C ALA A 367 37.31 37.25 15.46
N ALA A 368 36.11 37.73 15.78
CA ALA A 368 35.75 39.14 15.92
C ALA A 368 35.72 40.11 14.70
N ALA A 369 34.55 40.80 14.66
CA ALA A 369 34.33 42.22 14.36
C ALA A 369 34.65 42.73 12.94
N GLY A 370 33.87 43.62 12.33
CA GLY A 370 32.74 44.42 12.78
C GLY A 370 32.68 45.71 11.94
N SER A 371 31.46 46.26 11.77
CA SER A 371 31.15 47.67 11.43
C SER A 371 31.53 48.16 10.01
N VAL A 372 30.88 49.13 9.35
CA VAL A 372 29.71 50.01 9.57
C VAL A 372 29.45 50.76 8.24
N GLY A 373 28.25 51.30 8.03
CA GLY A 373 27.97 52.41 7.10
C GLY A 373 26.78 52.12 6.17
N ASP A 374 25.52 52.39 6.54
CA ASP A 374 24.81 53.71 6.48
C ASP A 374 24.53 54.11 5.01
N SER A 375 23.34 54.46 4.52
CA SER A 375 22.23 55.22 5.11
C SER A 375 20.92 54.99 4.30
N ASP A 376 19.78 55.21 4.98
CA ASP A 376 18.54 55.91 4.56
C ASP A 376 17.90 55.68 3.17
N GLY A 377 16.58 55.55 3.00
CA GLY A 377 15.45 55.72 3.89
C GLY A 377 14.17 55.93 3.06
N ALA A 378 13.04 55.40 3.56
CA ALA A 378 11.63 55.81 3.34
C ALA A 378 11.05 55.85 1.89
N ALA A 379 9.75 55.76 1.62
CA ALA A 379 8.57 55.19 2.25
C ALA A 379 7.40 55.36 1.24
N ALA A 380 6.50 54.36 1.21
CA ALA A 380 5.04 54.45 1.06
C ALA A 380 4.31 54.96 -0.22
N GLY A 381 3.39 54.09 -0.68
CA GLY A 381 2.05 54.39 -1.20
C GLY A 381 1.93 54.64 -2.71
N SER A 382 0.84 54.39 -3.43
CA SER A 382 -0.46 53.73 -3.25
C SER A 382 -1.22 53.89 -4.59
N ALA A 383 -2.21 53.02 -4.88
CA ALA A 383 -3.32 53.17 -5.85
C ALA A 383 -2.95 53.05 -7.36
N ALA A 384 -3.53 52.13 -8.17
CA ALA A 384 -4.92 51.76 -8.48
C ALA A 384 -5.55 52.57 -9.64
N SER A 385 -6.33 51.85 -10.48
CA SER A 385 -7.30 52.30 -11.51
C SER A 385 -6.71 52.62 -12.90
N ASP A 386 -7.33 52.36 -14.06
CA ASP A 386 -8.41 51.48 -14.56
C ASP A 386 -8.46 51.65 -16.10
N ASN A 387 -9.30 50.82 -16.74
CA ASN A 387 -10.03 51.03 -18.01
C ASN A 387 -9.35 50.70 -19.36
N ALA A 388 -10.04 50.23 -20.39
CA ALA A 388 -11.30 49.50 -20.60
C ALA A 388 -11.60 49.43 -22.12
N SER A 389 -12.54 48.54 -22.47
CA SER A 389 -13.33 48.41 -23.72
C SER A 389 -12.73 47.52 -24.83
N GLY A 390 -13.45 46.60 -25.47
CA GLY A 390 -14.84 46.12 -25.34
C GLY A 390 -15.33 45.54 -26.67
N ALA A 391 -16.05 44.40 -26.68
CA ALA A 391 -17.18 44.06 -27.57
C ALA A 391 -17.62 42.59 -27.43
N ALA A 392 -18.92 42.35 -27.59
CA ALA A 392 -19.71 41.23 -27.10
C ALA A 392 -20.03 40.13 -28.14
N GLY A 393 -20.49 38.95 -27.68
CA GLY A 393 -21.28 38.04 -28.53
C GLY A 393 -21.45 36.57 -28.13
N LYS A 394 -22.46 36.28 -27.27
CA LYS A 394 -23.35 35.08 -27.22
C LYS A 394 -22.78 33.64 -27.04
N GLY A 395 -23.27 32.99 -25.97
CA GLY A 395 -24.01 31.72 -26.06
C GLY A 395 -23.36 30.45 -25.48
N GLY A 396 -24.05 29.78 -24.55
CA GLY A 396 -23.95 28.32 -24.34
C GLY A 396 -23.39 27.86 -22.99
N ALA A 397 -24.29 27.42 -22.11
CA ALA A 397 -23.98 26.70 -20.87
C ALA A 397 -24.13 25.18 -21.08
N ALA A 398 -23.16 24.38 -20.58
CA ALA A 398 -23.28 22.97 -20.12
C ALA A 398 -21.87 22.53 -19.68
N LYS A 399 -21.56 22.18 -18.43
CA LYS A 399 -21.97 21.04 -17.58
C LYS A 399 -21.62 19.65 -18.16
N ALA A 400 -20.65 19.02 -17.48
CA ALA A 400 -20.45 17.59 -17.23
C ALA A 400 -20.40 16.61 -18.42
N ALA A 401 -19.24 15.96 -18.59
CA ALA A 401 -19.11 14.72 -19.36
C ALA A 401 -18.78 13.57 -18.41
N ALA A 402 -19.85 12.89 -17.97
CA ALA A 402 -19.83 11.51 -17.55
C ALA A 402 -20.55 10.69 -18.62
N SER A 403 -19.94 9.55 -18.96
CA SER A 403 -20.46 8.47 -19.80
C SER A 403 -20.55 8.74 -21.31
N SER A 404 -20.10 7.76 -22.09
CA SER A 404 -21.00 7.05 -23.02
C SER A 404 -20.31 5.82 -23.59
N ALA A 405 -20.90 4.67 -23.28
CA ALA A 405 -20.95 3.52 -24.15
C ALA A 405 -22.23 3.64 -24.99
N SER A 406 -22.14 3.36 -26.29
CA SER A 406 -23.24 3.02 -27.21
C SER A 406 -22.57 2.46 -28.49
N ALA A 407 -23.10 1.58 -29.33
CA ALA A 407 -24.36 0.84 -29.53
C ALA A 407 -23.99 -0.38 -30.42
N GLY A 408 -24.76 -1.41 -30.77
CA GLY A 408 -26.18 -1.82 -30.72
C GLY A 408 -26.23 -3.19 -31.46
N VAL A 409 -27.16 -4.11 -31.25
CA VAL A 409 -28.50 -4.31 -31.90
C VAL A 409 -28.77 -5.82 -31.69
N GLY A 410 -29.96 -6.40 -31.42
CA GLY A 410 -31.33 -5.97 -31.20
C GLY A 410 -32.22 -7.22 -31.04
N ALA A 411 -33.41 -7.10 -30.44
CA ALA A 411 -34.62 -7.91 -30.71
C ALA A 411 -35.80 -7.46 -29.83
N LYS A 412 -36.99 -7.51 -30.42
CA LYS A 412 -38.30 -6.93 -30.03
C LYS A 412 -38.99 -7.59 -28.82
N SER A 413 -39.83 -6.78 -28.15
CA SER A 413 -41.28 -6.98 -27.91
C SER A 413 -41.75 -7.05 -26.44
N SER A 414 -42.83 -6.29 -26.16
CA SER A 414 -43.83 -6.46 -25.08
C SER A 414 -43.48 -5.96 -23.67
N ALA A 415 -43.93 -4.75 -23.31
CA ALA A 415 -44.61 -4.41 -22.03
C ALA A 415 -44.73 -2.88 -21.84
N ALA A 416 -45.81 -2.28 -22.33
CA ALA A 416 -46.22 -0.92 -21.96
C ALA A 416 -47.60 -1.01 -21.31
N GLY A 417 -47.66 -0.87 -19.98
CA GLY A 417 -48.93 -0.92 -19.24
C GLY A 417 -48.83 -0.97 -17.71
N SER A 418 -47.64 -1.14 -17.12
CA SER A 418 -47.52 -1.49 -15.69
C SER A 418 -46.71 -0.51 -14.82
N VAL A 419 -46.34 0.67 -15.32
CA VAL A 419 -45.52 1.63 -14.54
C VAL A 419 -46.33 2.76 -13.90
N GLU A 420 -47.55 3.05 -14.37
CA GLU A 420 -48.33 4.18 -13.85
C GLU A 420 -49.13 3.88 -12.58
N SER A 421 -49.41 2.61 -12.27
CA SER A 421 -50.19 2.22 -11.08
C SER A 421 -49.35 2.13 -9.79
N VAL A 422 -48.05 1.86 -9.89
CA VAL A 422 -47.19 1.59 -8.72
C VAL A 422 -46.80 2.88 -7.98
N ASP A 423 -46.67 4.00 -8.69
CA ASP A 423 -46.34 5.29 -8.09
C ASP A 423 -47.53 5.97 -7.38
N ALA A 424 -48.77 5.68 -7.82
CA ALA A 424 -49.98 6.18 -7.18
C ALA A 424 -50.23 5.53 -5.80
N ASP A 425 -50.05 4.20 -5.72
CA ASP A 425 -50.23 3.44 -4.47
C ASP A 425 -49.16 3.77 -3.41
N ALA A 426 -47.91 3.99 -3.83
CA ALA A 426 -46.83 4.38 -2.94
C ALA A 426 -47.05 5.77 -2.31
N LYS A 427 -47.68 6.69 -3.06
CA LYS A 427 -48.02 8.04 -2.57
C LYS A 427 -49.21 8.01 -1.60
N ALA A 428 -50.21 7.19 -1.88
CA ALA A 428 -51.38 7.01 -1.02
C ALA A 428 -50.99 6.40 0.35
N GLN A 429 -50.14 5.37 0.37
CA GLN A 429 -49.65 4.76 1.62
C GLN A 429 -48.82 5.72 2.47
N ARG A 430 -47.99 6.58 1.86
CA ARG A 430 -47.21 7.60 2.59
C ARG A 430 -48.10 8.66 3.22
N GLN A 431 -49.17 9.09 2.54
CA GLN A 431 -50.13 10.05 3.11
C GLN A 431 -50.96 9.42 4.24
N ALA A 432 -51.37 8.15 4.12
CA ALA A 432 -52.06 7.43 5.18
C ALA A 432 -51.20 7.28 6.44
N ALA A 433 -49.91 6.92 6.29
CA ALA A 433 -48.96 6.81 7.40
C ALA A 433 -48.71 8.16 8.10
N GLN A 434 -48.69 9.26 7.36
CA GLN A 434 -48.55 10.60 7.93
C GLN A 434 -49.80 11.04 8.72
N ARG A 435 -51.00 10.75 8.21
CA ARG A 435 -52.27 11.03 8.92
C ARG A 435 -52.40 10.20 10.22
N ALA A 436 -52.00 8.94 10.20
CA ALA A 436 -51.98 8.08 11.38
C ALA A 436 -51.03 8.61 12.47
N ARG A 437 -49.84 9.11 12.10
CA ARG A 437 -48.88 9.73 13.03
C ARG A 437 -49.42 11.03 13.63
N GLN A 438 -50.15 11.84 12.86
CA GLN A 438 -50.75 13.07 13.37
C GLN A 438 -51.90 12.78 14.36
N HIS A 439 -52.73 11.76 14.11
CA HIS A 439 -53.76 11.31 15.04
C HIS A 439 -53.19 10.75 16.34
N ALA A 440 -52.12 9.95 16.27
CA ALA A 440 -51.44 9.43 17.46
C ALA A 440 -50.86 10.56 18.33
N ASN A 441 -50.33 11.61 17.71
CA ASN A 441 -49.74 12.74 18.44
C ASN A 441 -50.82 13.65 19.08
N LYS A 442 -51.99 13.82 18.43
CA LYS A 442 -53.16 14.49 19.04
C LYS A 442 -53.69 13.73 20.26
N ASN A 443 -53.82 12.40 20.18
CA ASN A 443 -54.27 11.59 21.32
C ASN A 443 -53.28 11.62 22.49
N ARG A 444 -51.97 11.67 22.21
CA ARG A 444 -50.93 11.78 23.25
C ARG A 444 -50.93 13.15 23.95
N LYS A 445 -51.25 14.24 23.24
CA LYS A 445 -51.44 15.57 23.84
C LYS A 445 -52.75 15.70 24.60
N GLY A 446 -53.83 15.06 24.14
CA GLY A 446 -55.11 14.99 24.85
C GLY A 446 -55.01 14.25 26.21
N LYS A 447 -54.31 13.11 26.24
CA LYS A 447 -54.06 12.36 27.50
C LYS A 447 -53.17 13.11 28.50
N LYS A 448 -52.28 14.00 28.05
CA LYS A 448 -51.46 14.85 28.95
C LYS A 448 -52.23 16.05 29.52
N LYS A 449 -53.31 16.52 28.86
CA LYS A 449 -54.16 17.62 29.35
C LYS A 449 -55.24 17.17 30.35
N LYS A 450 -55.56 15.87 30.40
CA LYS A 450 -56.52 15.28 31.37
C LYS A 450 -55.89 14.77 32.67
N LYS A 451 -54.58 14.99 32.86
CA LYS A 451 -53.79 14.51 34.00
C LYS A 451 -53.06 15.64 34.75
N ARG A 452 -53.53 16.88 34.60
CA ARG A 452 -53.15 18.04 35.41
C ARG A 452 -54.39 18.70 35.97
#